data_AF-A0A2V5Y2T5-F1
#
_entry.id   AF-A0A2V5Y2T5-F1
#
_cell.length_a   1.000
_cell.length_b   1.000
_cell.length_c   1.000
_cell.angle_alpha   90.00
_cell.angle_beta   90.00
_cell.angle_gamma   90.00
#
_symmetry.space_group_name_H-M   'P 1'
#
loop_
_entity.id
_entity.type
_entity.pdbx_description
1 polymer ?
#
loop_
_entity_poly.entity_id
_entity_poly.type
_entity_poly.pdbx_seq_one_letter_code
_entity_poly.pdbx_strand_id
1 'polypeptide(L)' 'MLCDVCKCNDATVFLTQILEGKMQKVNLCDACSKEKGVQDPTGFALA' A
#
# COMPACT_ATOMS: atom_id res chain seq x y z
N MET A 1 13.11 -3.47 1.93
CA MET A 1 12.09 -4.43 1.45
C MET A 1 11.42 -3.76 0.27
N LEU A 2 11.36 -4.38 -0.90
CA LEU A 2 10.94 -3.68 -2.12
C LEU A 2 9.44 -3.38 -2.13
N CYS A 3 9.09 -2.29 -2.80
CA CYS A 3 7.70 -1.90 -3.04
C CYS A 3 6.95 -3.01 -3.77
N ASP A 4 5.78 -3.39 -3.25
CA ASP A 4 4.96 -4.46 -3.79
C ASP A 4 4.32 -4.13 -5.14
N VAL A 5 4.28 -2.86 -5.53
CA VAL A 5 3.74 -2.39 -6.82
C VAL A 5 4.83 -2.31 -7.88
N CYS A 6 5.86 -1.49 -7.68
CA CYS A 6 6.87 -1.28 -8.71
C CYS A 6 8.03 -2.28 -8.64
N LYS A 7 8.27 -2.92 -7.48
CA LYS A 7 9.39 -3.83 -7.22
C LYS A 7 10.79 -3.24 -7.51
N CYS A 8 10.90 -1.92 -7.71
CA CYS A 8 12.16 -1.23 -8.01
C CYS A 8 12.70 -0.43 -6.81
N ASN A 9 11.82 0.22 -6.06
CA ASN A 9 12.20 1.08 -4.94
C ASN A 9 11.97 0.39 -3.61
N ASP A 10 12.71 0.78 -2.57
CA ASP A 10 12.41 0.36 -1.21
C ASP A 10 11.05 0.89 -0.74
N ALA A 11 10.30 0.02 -0.08
CA ALA A 11 9.06 0.38 0.57
C ALA A 11 9.34 1.19 1.83
N THR A 12 8.70 2.34 1.93
CA THR A 12 8.75 3.25 3.08
C THR A 12 7.38 3.44 3.73
N VAL A 13 6.32 2.99 3.06
CA VAL A 13 4.94 3.04 3.50
C VAL A 13 4.43 1.62 3.69
N PHE A 14 3.94 1.30 4.88
CA PHE A 14 3.51 -0.06 5.24
C PHE A 14 2.06 -0.03 5.67
N LEU A 15 1.22 -0.74 4.92
CA LEU A 15 -0.22 -0.63 5.07
C LEU A 15 -0.78 -2.00 5.40
N THR A 16 -1.65 -2.01 6.39
CA THR A 16 -2.37 -3.20 6.83
C THR A 16 -3.85 -2.88 6.80
N GLN A 17 -4.62 -3.71 6.13
CA GLN A 17 -6.07 -3.59 6.09
C GLN A 17 -6.72 -4.92 6.36
N ILE A 18 -7.98 -4.85 6.80
CA ILE A 18 -8.82 -6.00 7.02
C ILE A 18 -9.98 -5.88 6.03
N LEU A 19 -9.96 -6.70 4.98
CA LEU A 19 -11.06 -6.81 4.01
C LEU A 19 -11.74 -8.15 4.23
N GLU A 20 -13.05 -8.14 4.47
CA GLU A 20 -13.86 -9.35 4.70
C GLU A 20 -13.29 -10.28 5.77
N GLY A 21 -12.71 -9.71 6.84
CA GLY A 21 -12.08 -10.47 7.93
C GLY A 21 -10.69 -11.03 7.60
N LYS A 22 -10.15 -10.79 6.40
CA LYS A 22 -8.80 -11.18 6.02
C LYS A 22 -7.84 -10.00 6.13
N MET A 23 -6.73 -10.22 6.82
CA MET A 23 -5.66 -9.24 6.91
C MET A 23 -4.84 -9.23 5.62
N GLN A 24 -4.81 -8.09 4.92
CA GLN A 24 -3.89 -7.84 3.81
C GLN A 24 -2.83 -6.84 4.24
N LYS A 25 -1.58 -7.13 3.88
CA LYS A 25 -0.43 -6.27 4.09
C LYS A 25 0.18 -5.90 2.74
N VAL A 26 0.47 -4.62 2.55
CA VAL A 26 1.09 -4.10 1.34
C VAL A 26 2.16 -3.09 1.72
N ASN A 27 3.34 -3.24 1.11
CA ASN A 27 4.48 -2.36 1.32
C ASN A 27 4.67 -1.51 0.06
N LEU A 28 4.57 -0.18 0.16
CA LEU A 28 4.72 0.74 -0.97
C LEU A 28 5.93 1.66 -0.78
N CYS A 29 6.54 2.06 -1.89
CA CYS A 29 7.44 3.22 -1.90
C CYS A 29 6.60 4.52 -1.92
N ASP A 30 7.22 5.64 -1.56
CA ASP A 30 6.57 6.96 -1.49
C ASP A 30 5.84 7.33 -2.79
N ALA A 31 6.44 7.07 -3.95
CA ALA A 31 5.84 7.34 -5.25
C ALA A 31 4.55 6.52 -5.48
N CYS A 32 4.63 5.19 -5.33
CA CYS A 32 3.47 4.31 -5.52
C CYS A 32 2.38 4.58 -4.49
N SER A 33 2.74 4.96 -3.25
CA SER A 33 1.78 5.34 -2.23
C SER A 33 1.02 6.62 -2.57
N LYS A 34 1.66 7.59 -3.23
CA LYS A 34 0.95 8.80 -3.65
C LYS A 34 0.05 8.54 -4.84
N GLU A 35 0.51 7.75 -5.80
CA GLU A 35 -0.25 7.40 -7.01
C GLU A 35 -1.49 6.55 -6.69
N LYS A 36 -1.39 5.62 -5.74
CA LYS A 36 -2.47 4.70 -5.35
C LYS A 36 -3.56 5.34 -4.48
N GLY A 37 -3.55 6.66 -4.25
CA GLY A 37 -4.64 7.35 -3.53
C GLY A 37 -4.73 7.04 -2.02
N VAL A 38 -3.63 6.54 -1.46
CA VAL A 38 -3.46 6.04 -0.06
C VAL A 38 -3.64 7.12 1.00
N GLN A 39 -3.79 8.37 0.57
CA GLN A 39 -3.95 9.52 1.44
C GLN A 39 -5.38 9.65 2.00
N ASP A 40 -6.33 8.84 1.54
CA ASP A 40 -7.65 8.81 2.16
C ASP A 40 -7.62 7.89 3.40
N PRO A 41 -7.80 8.44 4.62
CA PRO A 41 -7.78 7.66 5.86
C PRO A 41 -8.89 6.59 5.92
N THR A 42 -9.83 6.63 4.97
CA THR A 42 -10.99 5.74 4.89
C THR A 42 -10.82 4.56 3.93
N GLY A 43 -9.79 4.54 3.07
CA GLY A 43 -9.76 3.51 2.03
C GLY A 43 -8.49 3.44 1.23
N PHE A 44 -7.61 2.52 1.60
CA PHE A 44 -6.64 1.96 0.67
C PHE A 44 -7.35 0.84 -0.11
N ALA A 45 -8.26 1.21 -1.01
CA ALA A 45 -8.86 0.25 -1.92
C ALA A 45 -7.88 0.01 -3.08
N LEU A 46 -7.10 -1.07 -3.02
CA LEU A 46 -6.44 -1.60 -4.22
C LEU A 46 -7.52 -2.24 -5.09
N ALA A 47 -8.10 -1.43 -5.97
CA ALA A 47 -8.93 -1.91 -7.08
C ALA A 47 -8.07 -2.57 -8.15
#